data_AF-A0A8T3TT24-F1
#
_entry.id   AF-A0A8T3TT24-F1
#
_cell.length_a   1.000
_cell.length_b   1.000
_cell.length_c   1.000
_cell.angle_alpha   90.00
_cell.angle_beta   90.00
_cell.angle_gamma   90.00
#
_symmetry.space_group_name_H-M   'P 1'
#
loop_
_entity.id
_entity.type
_entity.pdbx_description
1 polymer ?
#
loop_
_entity_poly.entity_id
_entity_poly.type
_entity_poly.pdbx_seq_one_letter_code
_entity_poly.pdbx_strand_id
1 'polypeptide(L)'
;VLAETVAPILPFLAEELYQVLVSERDAAAPDSVHLKHWPSEAVAGLHDAGLESAMGTLRRAVELARTLRGQAGIRLRQPLAALWLALPGGRLAEGSSREDEAALLTLLGEELNVKSVQLIGHGSDLVERRVKPLLPIIGRKLGQRIPAVMAAARADEVEYLPDGSVRLAGVTLAPHEVEILSTPRPGTAVAHDEGVVVVIDTVLTAELRAEGDAREVSRAVQELRKQAGLELDARIELWLDGDASFFSAIDGLLSSLADDTLADAVYQAPLPEGAISAEMELGSGRLRIGLRKIAA
;
A
#
# COMPACT_ATOMS: atom_id res chain seq x y z
N VAL A 1 28.15 -5.02 -5.67
CA VAL A 1 27.26 -4.78 -6.83
C VAL A 1 26.94 -3.31 -7.04
N LEU A 2 26.14 -2.62 -6.20
CA LEU A 2 25.72 -1.23 -6.48
C LEU A 2 26.92 -0.29 -6.72
N ALA A 3 27.91 -0.27 -5.81
CA ALA A 3 29.12 0.53 -5.96
C ALA A 3 29.86 0.21 -7.27
N GLU A 4 30.00 -1.07 -7.62
CA GLU A 4 30.63 -1.53 -8.88
C GLU A 4 29.84 -1.05 -10.12
N THR A 5 28.51 -1.08 -10.07
CA THR A 5 27.64 -0.67 -11.18
C THR A 5 27.66 0.85 -11.40
N VAL A 6 27.72 1.64 -10.32
CA VAL A 6 27.73 3.11 -10.42
C VAL A 6 29.13 3.71 -10.59
N ALA A 7 30.20 2.95 -10.38
CA ALA A 7 31.58 3.41 -10.47
C ALA A 7 31.94 4.15 -11.78
N PRO A 8 31.48 3.73 -12.97
CA PRO A 8 31.76 4.46 -14.21
C PRO A 8 31.11 5.85 -14.30
N ILE A 9 30.07 6.13 -13.51
CA ILE A 9 29.27 7.37 -13.55
C ILE A 9 29.58 8.26 -12.34
N LEU A 10 29.74 7.67 -11.15
CA LEU A 10 29.92 8.34 -9.88
C LEU A 10 31.19 7.81 -9.17
N PRO A 11 32.39 7.99 -9.74
CA PRO A 11 33.59 7.27 -9.32
C PRO A 11 34.01 7.53 -7.88
N PHE A 12 33.86 8.76 -7.38
CA PHE A 12 34.22 9.11 -6.00
C PHE A 12 33.22 8.56 -4.98
N LEU A 13 31.91 8.67 -5.26
CA LEU A 13 30.88 8.11 -4.39
C LEU A 13 30.93 6.58 -4.36
N ALA A 14 31.14 5.96 -5.53
CA ALA A 14 31.29 4.53 -5.64
C ALA A 14 32.51 4.02 -4.86
N GLU A 15 33.63 4.75 -4.93
CA GLU A 15 34.85 4.44 -4.18
C GLU A 15 34.60 4.55 -2.67
N GLU A 16 34.02 5.65 -2.20
CA GLU A 16 33.70 5.85 -0.77
C GLU A 16 32.77 4.75 -0.24
N LEU A 17 31.70 4.44 -0.98
CA LEU A 17 30.78 3.35 -0.63
C LEU A 17 31.50 1.99 -0.58
N TYR A 18 32.38 1.71 -1.54
CA TYR A 18 33.10 0.45 -1.61
C TYR A 18 34.13 0.30 -0.49
N GLN A 19 34.86 1.37 -0.15
CA GLN A 19 35.80 1.38 0.98
C GLN A 19 35.09 1.01 2.28
N VAL A 20 34.05 1.77 2.64
CA VAL A 20 33.32 1.63 3.91
C VAL A 20 32.57 0.30 4.01
N LEU A 21 32.00 -0.18 2.90
CA LEU A 21 31.15 -1.37 2.92
C LEU A 21 31.90 -2.67 2.65
N VAL A 22 32.99 -2.63 1.89
CA VAL A 22 33.70 -3.84 1.40
C VAL A 22 35.16 -3.84 1.86
N SER A 23 35.99 -2.92 1.35
CA SER A 23 37.46 -3.00 1.53
C SER A 23 37.89 -2.96 3.00
N GLU A 24 37.28 -2.09 3.82
CA GLU A 24 37.57 -2.01 5.26
C GLU A 24 37.10 -3.23 6.06
N ARG A 25 36.19 -4.03 5.50
CA ARG A 25 35.57 -5.19 6.17
C ARG A 25 36.08 -6.53 5.67
N ASP A 26 36.66 -6.57 4.47
CA ASP A 26 37.20 -7.76 3.84
C ASP A 26 38.59 -7.48 3.26
N ALA A 27 39.62 -7.90 4.01
CA ALA A 27 41.02 -7.73 3.64
C ALA A 27 41.44 -8.53 2.38
N ALA A 28 40.60 -9.45 1.89
CA ALA A 28 40.84 -10.17 0.64
C ALA A 28 40.25 -9.47 -0.59
N ALA A 29 39.39 -8.47 -0.40
CA ALA A 29 38.82 -7.69 -1.48
C ALA A 29 39.86 -6.69 -2.03
N PRO A 30 39.83 -6.36 -3.34
CA PRO A 30 40.69 -5.31 -3.89
C PRO A 30 40.52 -3.98 -3.17
N ASP A 31 41.60 -3.20 -3.08
CA ASP A 31 41.63 -1.89 -2.38
C ASP A 31 40.84 -0.78 -3.08
N SER A 32 40.19 -1.03 -4.22
CA SER A 32 39.38 -0.03 -4.92
C SER A 32 38.31 -0.70 -5.78
N VAL A 33 37.14 -0.05 -5.89
CA VAL A 33 36.04 -0.52 -6.73
C VAL A 33 36.43 -0.54 -8.21
N HIS A 34 37.34 0.35 -8.62
CA HIS A 34 37.79 0.46 -10.01
C HIS A 34 38.70 -0.68 -10.46
N LEU A 35 39.12 -1.53 -9.50
CA LEU A 35 39.86 -2.77 -9.77
C LEU A 35 38.95 -4.00 -9.89
N LYS A 36 37.65 -3.85 -9.63
CA LYS A 36 36.67 -4.94 -9.76
C LYS A 36 36.24 -5.11 -11.21
N HIS A 37 35.94 -6.35 -11.58
CA HIS A 37 35.20 -6.64 -12.80
C HIS A 37 33.74 -6.24 -12.66
N TRP A 38 33.08 -6.00 -13.80
CA TRP A 38 31.65 -5.79 -13.82
C TRP A 38 30.92 -6.99 -13.19
N PRO A 39 29.88 -6.78 -12.34
CA PRO A 39 29.32 -7.82 -11.49
C PRO A 39 28.42 -8.83 -12.23
N SER A 40 28.66 -9.12 -13.51
CA SER A 40 27.86 -10.03 -14.35
C SER A 40 27.65 -11.40 -13.72
N GLU A 41 28.72 -12.02 -13.21
CA GLU A 41 28.65 -13.35 -12.60
C GLU A 41 27.88 -13.33 -11.29
N ALA A 42 28.06 -12.28 -10.48
CA ALA A 42 27.38 -12.13 -9.20
C ALA A 42 25.85 -11.95 -9.34
N VAL A 43 25.40 -11.43 -10.49
CA VAL A 43 23.98 -11.27 -10.80
C VAL A 43 23.43 -12.35 -11.72
N ALA A 44 24.29 -13.24 -12.24
CA ALA A 44 23.88 -14.31 -13.13
C ALA A 44 22.95 -15.27 -12.39
N GLY A 45 21.77 -15.53 -12.95
CA GLY A 45 20.78 -16.44 -12.38
C GLY A 45 19.98 -15.87 -11.20
N LEU A 46 20.18 -14.59 -10.82
CA LEU A 46 19.30 -13.90 -9.86
C LEU A 46 17.99 -13.41 -10.50
N HIS A 47 17.86 -13.52 -11.83
CA HIS A 47 16.66 -13.13 -12.56
C HIS A 47 15.56 -14.18 -12.37
N ASP A 48 14.51 -13.80 -11.66
CA ASP A 48 13.29 -14.60 -11.51
C ASP A 48 12.12 -13.88 -12.20
N ALA A 49 11.84 -14.29 -13.43
CA ALA A 49 10.75 -13.72 -14.24
C ALA A 49 9.36 -13.95 -13.60
N GLY A 50 9.19 -15.03 -12.83
CA GLY A 50 7.95 -15.32 -12.11
C GLY A 50 7.72 -14.31 -10.98
N LEU A 51 8.76 -14.06 -10.19
CA LEU A 51 8.73 -13.06 -9.12
C LEU A 51 8.55 -11.64 -9.68
N GLU A 52 9.21 -11.29 -10.78
CA GLU A 52 9.02 -9.99 -11.44
C GLU A 52 7.57 -9.78 -11.88
N SER A 53 6.96 -10.81 -12.48
CA SER A 53 5.54 -10.78 -12.88
C SER A 53 4.61 -10.63 -11.66
N ALA A 54 4.87 -11.39 -10.59
CA ALA A 54 4.11 -11.27 -9.34
C ALA A 54 4.22 -9.86 -8.74
N MET A 55 5.43 -9.29 -8.71
CA MET A 55 5.66 -7.93 -8.23
C MET A 55 4.97 -6.88 -9.12
N GLY A 56 4.90 -7.07 -10.43
CA GLY A 56 4.12 -6.22 -11.32
C GLY A 56 2.62 -6.22 -10.96
N THR A 57 2.07 -7.41 -10.70
CA THR A 57 0.69 -7.58 -10.25
C THR A 57 0.45 -6.94 -8.87
N LEU A 58 1.40 -7.09 -7.95
CA LEU A 58 1.32 -6.49 -6.62
C LEU A 58 1.31 -4.96 -6.67
N ARG A 59 2.19 -4.36 -7.50
CA ARG A 59 2.24 -2.90 -7.69
C ARG A 59 0.92 -2.36 -8.25
N ARG A 60 0.33 -3.04 -9.24
CA ARG A 60 -1.02 -2.70 -9.74
C ARG A 60 -2.06 -2.76 -8.63
N ALA A 61 -2.04 -3.81 -7.81
CA ALA A 61 -2.95 -3.91 -6.67
C ALA A 61 -2.77 -2.76 -5.65
N VAL A 62 -1.52 -2.35 -5.38
CA VAL A 62 -1.20 -1.19 -4.53
C VAL A 62 -1.78 0.09 -5.10
N GLU A 63 -1.62 0.35 -6.40
CA GLU A 63 -2.13 1.54 -7.07
C GLU A 63 -3.67 1.61 -7.05
N LEU A 64 -4.33 0.48 -7.30
CA LEU A 64 -5.79 0.35 -7.20
C LEU A 64 -6.26 0.62 -5.77
N ALA A 65 -5.64 0.00 -4.78
CA ALA A 65 -5.99 0.21 -3.37
C ALA A 65 -5.78 1.67 -2.94
N ARG A 66 -4.67 2.31 -3.32
CA ARG A 66 -4.40 3.73 -3.03
C ARG A 66 -5.46 4.64 -3.65
N THR A 67 -5.88 4.34 -4.87
CA THR A 67 -6.97 5.06 -5.56
C THR A 67 -8.29 4.93 -4.79
N LEU A 68 -8.64 3.70 -4.38
CA LEU A 68 -9.86 3.43 -3.60
C LEU A 68 -9.85 4.16 -2.26
N ARG A 69 -8.72 4.15 -1.55
CA ARG A 69 -8.53 4.89 -0.31
C ARG A 69 -8.72 6.39 -0.51
N GLY A 70 -8.15 6.94 -1.58
CA GLY A 70 -8.33 8.35 -1.95
C GLY A 70 -9.79 8.72 -2.21
N GLN A 71 -10.52 7.89 -2.96
CA GLN A 71 -11.94 8.08 -3.24
C GLN A 71 -12.81 7.99 -1.98
N ALA A 72 -12.46 7.10 -1.05
CA ALA A 72 -13.12 6.97 0.26
C ALA A 72 -12.67 8.02 1.29
N GLY A 73 -11.71 8.88 0.97
CA GLY A 73 -11.16 9.88 1.90
C GLY A 73 -10.30 9.31 3.03
N ILE A 74 -9.81 8.07 2.88
CA ILE A 74 -9.06 7.35 3.91
C ILE A 74 -7.56 7.53 3.68
N ARG A 75 -6.86 8.19 4.62
CA ARG A 75 -5.40 8.42 4.56
C ARG A 75 -4.62 7.11 4.62
N LEU A 76 -3.45 7.00 3.99
CA LEU A 76 -2.66 5.74 3.96
C LEU A 76 -2.23 5.23 5.36
N ARG A 77 -2.00 6.14 6.32
CA ARG A 77 -1.62 5.77 7.70
C ARG A 77 -2.77 5.20 8.52
N GLN A 78 -4.02 5.43 8.12
CA GLN A 78 -5.20 4.84 8.76
C GLN A 78 -5.22 3.33 8.46
N PRO A 79 -5.03 2.43 9.43
CA PRO A 79 -5.12 1.01 9.16
C PRO A 79 -6.53 0.60 8.72
N LEU A 80 -6.61 -0.38 7.83
CA LEU A 80 -7.86 -1.04 7.42
C LEU A 80 -7.89 -2.48 7.92
N ALA A 81 -9.09 -3.00 8.19
CA ALA A 81 -9.27 -4.37 8.64
C ALA A 81 -8.86 -5.40 7.57
N ALA A 82 -9.35 -5.20 6.34
CA ALA A 82 -9.23 -6.20 5.30
C ALA A 82 -9.11 -5.59 3.89
N LEU A 83 -8.39 -6.33 3.05
CA LEU A 83 -8.33 -6.16 1.62
C LEU A 83 -8.54 -7.53 0.98
N TRP A 84 -9.37 -7.56 -0.05
CA TRP A 84 -9.60 -8.74 -0.86
C TRP A 84 -9.09 -8.53 -2.27
N LEU A 85 -8.38 -9.54 -2.77
CA LEU A 85 -7.71 -9.50 -4.06
C LEU A 85 -8.20 -10.66 -4.92
N ALA A 86 -8.79 -10.36 -6.07
CA ALA A 86 -9.06 -11.37 -7.10
C ALA A 86 -8.02 -11.23 -8.20
N LEU A 87 -7.40 -12.35 -8.57
CA LEU A 87 -6.32 -12.40 -9.56
C LEU A 87 -6.73 -13.25 -10.77
N PRO A 88 -6.28 -12.89 -11.98
CA PRO A 88 -6.38 -13.78 -13.14
C PRO A 88 -5.70 -15.13 -12.81
N GLY A 89 -6.41 -16.25 -13.01
CA GLY A 89 -5.87 -17.58 -12.69
C GLY A 89 -5.78 -17.89 -11.18
N GLY A 90 -6.17 -16.96 -10.31
CA GLY A 90 -6.27 -17.16 -8.86
C GLY A 90 -4.94 -17.19 -8.11
N ARG A 91 -3.81 -16.85 -8.76
CA ARG A 91 -2.47 -16.83 -8.14
C ARG A 91 -1.66 -15.62 -8.59
N LEU A 92 -0.69 -15.20 -7.77
CA LEU A 92 0.21 -14.07 -8.09
C LEU A 92 1.26 -14.41 -9.15
N ALA A 93 1.79 -15.64 -9.12
CA ALA A 93 2.69 -16.17 -10.13
C ALA A 93 2.45 -17.67 -10.36
N GLU A 94 2.46 -18.08 -11.62
CA GLU A 94 2.44 -19.50 -11.98
C GLU A 94 3.70 -20.20 -11.45
N GLY A 95 3.53 -21.36 -10.81
CA GLY A 95 4.64 -22.13 -10.24
C GLY A 95 5.19 -21.63 -8.90
N SER A 96 4.74 -20.49 -8.38
CA SER A 96 5.14 -20.01 -7.04
C SER A 96 4.69 -20.98 -5.94
N SER A 97 5.46 -21.10 -4.86
CA SER A 97 5.05 -21.84 -3.68
C SER A 97 3.94 -21.09 -2.93
N ARG A 98 3.22 -21.76 -2.03
CA ARG A 98 2.24 -21.08 -1.16
C ARG A 98 2.90 -20.12 -0.17
N GLU A 99 4.15 -20.38 0.18
CA GLU A 99 4.92 -19.56 1.12
C GLU A 99 5.32 -18.23 0.48
N ASP A 100 5.81 -18.27 -0.77
CA ASP A 100 6.15 -17.06 -1.53
C ASP A 100 4.92 -16.18 -1.75
N GLU A 101 3.79 -16.81 -2.08
CA GLU A 101 2.51 -16.12 -2.26
C GLU A 101 2.06 -15.44 -0.95
N ALA A 102 2.18 -16.13 0.19
CA ALA A 102 1.87 -15.55 1.50
C ALA A 102 2.81 -14.39 1.87
N ALA A 103 4.10 -14.49 1.55
CA ALA A 103 5.08 -13.42 1.79
C ALA A 103 4.75 -12.17 0.95
N LEU A 104 4.38 -12.33 -0.31
CA LEU A 104 3.96 -11.24 -1.18
C LEU A 104 2.65 -10.57 -0.72
N LEU A 105 1.67 -11.36 -0.26
CA LEU A 105 0.43 -10.82 0.31
C LEU A 105 0.68 -10.08 1.62
N THR A 106 1.65 -10.53 2.42
CA THR A 106 2.09 -9.83 3.64
C THR A 106 2.69 -8.48 3.28
N LEU A 107 3.60 -8.44 2.29
CA LEU A 107 4.20 -7.21 1.79
C LEU A 107 3.14 -6.23 1.24
N LEU A 108 2.11 -6.73 0.56
CA LEU A 108 0.97 -5.91 0.13
C LEU A 108 0.21 -5.31 1.31
N GLY A 109 -0.02 -6.10 2.36
CA GLY A 109 -0.69 -5.64 3.59
C GLY A 109 0.10 -4.55 4.31
N GLU A 110 1.42 -4.71 4.43
CA GLU A 110 2.32 -3.73 5.01
C GLU A 110 2.32 -2.41 4.22
N GLU A 111 2.50 -2.49 2.90
CA GLU A 111 2.53 -1.33 2.00
C GLU A 111 1.21 -0.52 2.04
N LEU A 112 0.08 -1.20 2.24
CA LEU A 112 -1.24 -0.59 2.25
C LEU A 112 -1.80 -0.31 3.65
N ASN A 113 -1.06 -0.66 4.71
CA ASN A 113 -1.53 -0.63 6.10
C ASN A 113 -2.87 -1.36 6.28
N VAL A 114 -2.93 -2.62 5.87
CA VAL A 114 -4.10 -3.48 6.00
C VAL A 114 -3.77 -4.67 6.89
N LYS A 115 -4.63 -4.95 7.88
CA LYS A 115 -4.41 -6.03 8.85
C LYS A 115 -4.52 -7.43 8.24
N SER A 116 -5.35 -7.60 7.22
CA SER A 116 -5.51 -8.88 6.52
C SER A 116 -5.67 -8.70 5.02
N VAL A 117 -4.98 -9.55 4.25
CA VAL A 117 -5.09 -9.62 2.80
C VAL A 117 -5.57 -11.02 2.43
N GLN A 118 -6.66 -11.11 1.69
CA GLN A 118 -7.29 -12.38 1.33
C GLN A 118 -7.46 -12.50 -0.18
N LEU A 119 -7.03 -13.62 -0.74
CA LEU A 119 -7.35 -13.95 -2.13
C LEU A 119 -8.79 -14.41 -2.23
N ILE A 120 -9.52 -13.86 -3.19
CA ILE A 120 -10.91 -14.19 -3.45
C ILE A 120 -11.08 -14.70 -4.89
N GLY A 121 -11.99 -15.66 -5.05
CA GLY A 121 -12.37 -16.15 -6.37
C GLY A 121 -13.16 -15.10 -7.14
N HIS A 122 -13.21 -15.26 -8.47
CA HIS A 122 -13.92 -14.32 -9.35
C HIS A 122 -15.45 -14.25 -9.10
N GLY A 123 -16.04 -15.22 -8.41
CA GLY A 123 -17.45 -15.24 -8.01
C GLY A 123 -17.68 -14.98 -6.52
N SER A 124 -16.75 -14.30 -5.85
CA SER A 124 -16.90 -13.92 -4.45
C SER A 124 -18.10 -13.01 -4.24
N ASP A 125 -18.85 -13.26 -3.17
CA ASP A 125 -19.97 -12.43 -2.72
C ASP A 125 -19.57 -10.95 -2.55
N LEU A 126 -18.30 -10.64 -2.39
CA LEU A 126 -17.83 -9.26 -2.13
C LEU A 126 -17.94 -8.31 -3.34
N VAL A 127 -18.22 -8.83 -4.54
CA VAL A 127 -18.27 -8.03 -5.78
C VAL A 127 -19.50 -8.39 -6.60
N GLU A 128 -20.45 -7.46 -6.71
CA GLU A 128 -21.50 -7.55 -7.73
C GLU A 128 -20.90 -7.13 -9.08
N ARG A 129 -20.69 -8.09 -9.98
CA ARG A 129 -20.16 -7.82 -11.32
C ARG A 129 -21.31 -7.58 -12.29
N ARG A 130 -21.51 -6.33 -12.70
CA ARG A 130 -22.38 -6.02 -13.83
C ARG A 130 -21.57 -5.84 -15.09
N VAL A 131 -21.97 -6.51 -16.16
CA VAL A 131 -21.39 -6.27 -17.48
C VAL A 131 -22.11 -5.12 -18.14
N LYS A 132 -21.35 -4.11 -18.59
CA LYS A 132 -21.85 -3.00 -19.40
C LYS A 132 -21.28 -3.12 -20.82
N PRO A 133 -22.12 -3.48 -21.80
CA PRO A 133 -21.70 -3.53 -23.20
C PRO A 133 -21.34 -2.14 -23.74
N LEU A 134 -20.20 -2.03 -24.44
CA LEU A 134 -19.71 -0.75 -24.98
C LEU A 134 -20.36 -0.44 -26.33
N LEU A 135 -21.47 0.32 -26.30
CA LEU A 135 -22.22 0.75 -27.50
C LEU A 135 -21.34 1.26 -28.66
N PRO A 136 -20.32 2.10 -28.44
CA PRO A 136 -19.47 2.61 -29.52
C PRO A 136 -18.77 1.51 -30.34
N ILE A 137 -18.47 0.37 -29.69
CA ILE A 137 -17.71 -0.75 -30.29
C ILE A 137 -18.69 -1.76 -30.90
N ILE A 138 -19.70 -2.16 -30.13
CA ILE A 138 -20.62 -3.23 -30.52
C ILE A 138 -21.74 -2.76 -31.46
N GLY A 139 -21.96 -1.44 -31.58
CA GLY A 139 -23.10 -0.86 -32.29
C GLY A 139 -23.19 -1.28 -33.76
N ARG A 140 -22.05 -1.33 -34.46
CA ARG A 140 -21.97 -1.77 -35.86
C ARG A 140 -22.09 -3.30 -36.02
N LYS A 141 -21.68 -4.06 -35.01
CA LYS A 141 -21.62 -5.53 -35.03
C LYS A 141 -22.97 -6.17 -34.69
N LEU A 142 -23.71 -5.59 -33.75
CA LEU A 142 -24.92 -6.21 -33.18
C LEU A 142 -26.23 -5.69 -33.76
N GLY A 143 -26.29 -4.44 -34.25
CA GLY A 143 -27.48 -3.86 -34.87
C GLY A 143 -28.77 -4.12 -34.06
N GLN A 144 -29.68 -4.92 -34.63
CA GLN A 144 -30.98 -5.24 -34.01
C GLN A 144 -30.88 -6.09 -32.73
N ARG A 145 -29.74 -6.71 -32.44
CA ARG A 145 -29.53 -7.51 -31.21
C ARG A 145 -29.16 -6.67 -29.98
N ILE A 146 -28.88 -5.38 -30.15
CA ILE A 146 -28.49 -4.47 -29.06
C ILE A 146 -29.52 -4.46 -27.92
N PRO A 147 -30.84 -4.32 -28.15
CA PRO A 147 -31.81 -4.27 -27.06
C PRO A 147 -31.82 -5.55 -26.21
N ALA A 148 -31.67 -6.71 -26.83
CA ALA A 148 -31.62 -8.00 -26.14
C ALA A 148 -30.35 -8.16 -25.29
N VAL A 149 -29.19 -7.76 -25.85
CA VAL A 149 -27.91 -7.77 -25.13
C VAL A 149 -27.92 -6.80 -23.94
N MET A 150 -28.48 -5.60 -24.12
CA MET A 150 -28.60 -4.62 -23.04
C MET A 150 -29.59 -5.05 -21.96
N ALA A 151 -30.66 -5.77 -22.32
CA ALA A 151 -31.61 -6.34 -21.37
C ALA A 151 -30.97 -7.45 -20.53
N ALA A 152 -30.27 -8.40 -21.16
CA ALA A 152 -29.53 -9.45 -20.46
C ALA A 152 -28.45 -8.87 -19.52
N ALA A 153 -27.74 -7.82 -19.97
CA ALA A 153 -26.77 -7.11 -19.15
C ALA A 153 -27.38 -6.42 -17.91
N ARG A 154 -28.62 -5.91 -18.02
CA ARG A 154 -29.33 -5.29 -16.89
C ARG A 154 -29.93 -6.33 -15.92
N ALA A 155 -30.34 -7.48 -16.45
CA ALA A 155 -30.88 -8.60 -15.68
C ALA A 155 -29.78 -9.48 -15.05
N ASP A 156 -28.51 -9.16 -15.29
CA ASP A 156 -27.34 -9.93 -14.84
C ASP A 156 -27.29 -11.37 -15.39
N GLU A 157 -27.90 -11.59 -16.56
CA GLU A 157 -27.88 -12.87 -17.29
C GLU A 157 -26.59 -12.99 -18.12
N VAL A 158 -25.44 -13.00 -17.43
CA VAL A 158 -24.10 -13.03 -18.03
C VAL A 158 -23.47 -14.41 -17.83
N GLU A 159 -22.93 -14.97 -18.90
CA GLU A 159 -22.01 -16.10 -18.80
C GLU A 159 -20.57 -15.66 -19.10
N TYR A 160 -19.67 -15.85 -18.14
CA TYR A 160 -18.26 -15.52 -18.27
C TYR A 160 -17.49 -16.67 -18.92
N LEU A 161 -16.70 -16.36 -19.95
CA LEU A 161 -15.88 -17.34 -20.66
C LEU A 161 -14.41 -17.24 -20.20
N PRO A 162 -13.63 -18.35 -20.30
CA PRO A 162 -12.25 -18.40 -19.80
C PRO A 162 -11.27 -17.43 -20.47
N ASP A 163 -11.58 -16.99 -21.69
CA ASP A 163 -10.79 -16.04 -22.48
C ASP A 163 -11.09 -14.57 -22.14
N GLY A 164 -11.90 -14.33 -21.08
CA GLY A 164 -12.34 -13.01 -20.67
C GLY A 164 -13.49 -12.45 -21.51
N SER A 165 -13.98 -13.19 -22.50
CA SER A 165 -15.19 -12.82 -23.23
C SER A 165 -16.43 -13.12 -22.38
N VAL A 166 -17.54 -12.48 -22.72
CA VAL A 166 -18.82 -12.67 -22.00
C VAL A 166 -19.92 -12.99 -22.98
N ARG A 167 -20.81 -13.90 -22.60
CA ARG A 167 -21.98 -14.27 -23.38
C ARG A 167 -23.24 -13.67 -22.78
N LEU A 168 -23.91 -12.83 -23.58
CA LEU A 168 -25.12 -12.08 -23.23
C LEU A 168 -26.17 -12.32 -24.31
N ALA A 169 -27.37 -12.80 -23.93
CA ALA A 169 -28.46 -13.11 -24.87
C ALA A 169 -28.00 -13.94 -26.10
N GLY A 170 -27.11 -14.91 -25.87
CA GLY A 170 -26.54 -15.77 -26.91
C GLY A 170 -25.57 -15.07 -27.88
N VAL A 171 -25.03 -13.90 -27.53
CA VAL A 171 -23.92 -13.24 -28.24
C VAL A 171 -22.67 -13.33 -27.38
N THR A 172 -21.57 -13.81 -27.96
CA THR A 172 -20.23 -13.65 -27.37
C THR A 172 -19.67 -12.27 -27.68
N LEU A 173 -19.34 -11.51 -26.64
CA LEU A 173 -18.65 -10.22 -26.69
C LEU A 173 -17.22 -10.39 -26.20
N ALA A 174 -16.27 -9.89 -26.99
CA ALA A 174 -14.85 -9.94 -26.64
C ALA A 174 -14.54 -9.04 -25.41
N PRO A 175 -13.40 -9.23 -24.72
CA PRO A 175 -13.04 -8.45 -23.54
C PRO A 175 -13.07 -6.92 -23.76
N HIS A 176 -12.65 -6.47 -24.95
CA HIS A 176 -12.64 -5.04 -25.31
C HIS A 176 -14.02 -4.50 -25.72
N GLU A 177 -15.03 -5.35 -25.88
CA GLU A 177 -16.40 -4.98 -26.28
C GLU A 177 -17.30 -4.70 -25.05
N VAL A 178 -16.81 -4.98 -23.85
CA VAL A 178 -17.54 -4.87 -22.60
C VAL A 178 -16.71 -4.23 -21.49
N GLU A 179 -17.39 -3.58 -20.56
CA GLU A 179 -16.83 -3.04 -19.32
C GLU A 179 -17.46 -3.83 -18.16
N ILE A 180 -16.66 -4.53 -17.35
CA ILE A 180 -17.16 -5.24 -16.17
C ILE A 180 -17.16 -4.25 -15.00
N LEU A 181 -18.32 -3.71 -14.67
CA LEU A 181 -18.52 -2.84 -13.52
C LEU A 181 -18.65 -3.68 -12.25
N SER A 182 -17.72 -3.49 -11.34
CA SER A 182 -17.83 -4.02 -9.98
C SER A 182 -18.59 -3.01 -9.13
N THR A 183 -19.81 -3.33 -8.68
CA THR A 183 -20.54 -2.48 -7.73
C THR A 183 -20.08 -2.85 -6.32
N PRO A 184 -19.53 -1.91 -5.53
CA PRO A 184 -19.12 -2.19 -4.16
C PRO A 184 -20.34 -2.48 -3.29
N ARG A 185 -20.18 -3.38 -2.33
CA ARG A 185 -21.16 -3.55 -1.25
C ARG A 185 -21.05 -2.38 -0.27
N PRO A 186 -22.12 -2.08 0.51
CA PRO A 186 -22.03 -1.10 1.59
C PRO A 186 -20.87 -1.43 2.53
N GLY A 187 -20.03 -0.44 2.82
CA GLY A 187 -18.84 -0.63 3.64
C GLY A 187 -17.60 -1.11 2.88
N THR A 188 -17.65 -1.35 1.57
CA THR A 188 -16.47 -1.66 0.76
C THR A 188 -16.28 -0.67 -0.38
N ALA A 189 -15.08 -0.66 -0.95
CA ALA A 189 -14.78 0.02 -2.21
C ALA A 189 -14.04 -0.94 -3.13
N VAL A 190 -14.35 -0.91 -4.43
CA VAL A 190 -13.82 -1.85 -5.43
C VAL A 190 -13.27 -1.15 -6.65
N ALA A 191 -12.10 -1.58 -7.10
CA ALA A 191 -11.48 -1.18 -8.36
C ALA A 191 -10.98 -2.41 -9.09
N HIS A 192 -10.88 -2.31 -10.41
CA HIS A 192 -10.35 -3.38 -11.25
C HIS A 192 -9.45 -2.81 -12.32
N ASP A 193 -8.39 -3.54 -12.66
CA ASP A 193 -7.52 -3.24 -13.80
C ASP A 193 -6.85 -4.53 -14.30
N GLU A 194 -6.78 -4.71 -15.62
CA GLU A 194 -6.17 -5.88 -16.29
C GLU A 194 -6.52 -7.25 -15.67
N GLY A 195 -7.76 -7.43 -15.20
CA GLY A 195 -8.24 -8.66 -14.59
C GLY A 195 -7.90 -8.84 -13.10
N VAL A 196 -7.12 -7.93 -12.51
CA VAL A 196 -6.94 -7.78 -11.07
C VAL A 196 -8.12 -7.00 -10.50
N VAL A 197 -8.74 -7.52 -9.44
CA VAL A 197 -9.80 -6.83 -8.70
C VAL A 197 -9.35 -6.63 -7.27
N VAL A 198 -9.38 -5.39 -6.81
CA VAL A 198 -9.08 -5.02 -5.43
C VAL A 198 -10.35 -4.52 -4.76
N VAL A 199 -10.66 -5.09 -3.60
CA VAL A 199 -11.73 -4.63 -2.73
C VAL A 199 -11.10 -4.26 -1.38
N ILE A 200 -11.40 -3.07 -0.88
CA ILE A 200 -10.98 -2.64 0.46
C ILE A 200 -12.19 -2.52 1.38
N ASP A 201 -11.99 -2.88 2.65
CA ASP A 201 -12.93 -2.54 3.71
C ASP A 201 -12.79 -1.06 4.07
N THR A 202 -13.90 -0.33 4.03
CA THR A 202 -13.96 1.11 4.36
C THR A 202 -14.56 1.36 5.73
N VAL A 203 -15.02 0.33 6.44
CA VAL A 203 -15.56 0.44 7.79
C VAL A 203 -14.42 0.58 8.78
N LEU A 204 -14.39 1.71 9.50
CA LEU A 204 -13.41 1.98 10.54
C LEU A 204 -14.02 1.74 11.91
N THR A 205 -13.48 0.74 12.64
CA THR A 205 -13.79 0.54 14.06
C THR A 205 -13.13 1.62 14.92
N ALA A 206 -13.53 1.72 16.20
CA ALA A 206 -12.93 2.68 17.11
C ALA A 206 -11.42 2.43 17.30
N GLU A 207 -11.03 1.16 17.37
CA GLU A 207 -9.64 0.72 17.53
C GLU A 207 -8.80 1.06 16.29
N LEU A 208 -9.34 0.83 15.08
CA LEU A 208 -8.65 1.21 13.85
C LEU A 208 -8.46 2.72 13.75
N ARG A 209 -9.49 3.53 14.09
CA ARG A 209 -9.37 4.99 14.12
C ARG A 209 -8.30 5.45 15.11
N ALA A 210 -8.30 4.90 16.32
CA ALA A 210 -7.31 5.21 17.34
C ALA A 210 -5.88 4.89 16.88
N GLU A 211 -5.66 3.73 16.25
CA GLU A 211 -4.36 3.36 15.70
C GLU A 211 -3.94 4.30 14.55
N GLY A 212 -4.87 4.69 13.69
CA GLY A 212 -4.63 5.66 12.63
C GLY A 212 -4.22 7.03 13.17
N ASP A 213 -4.94 7.52 14.18
CA ASP A 213 -4.64 8.78 14.86
C ASP A 213 -3.27 8.73 15.54
N ALA A 214 -2.93 7.64 16.25
CA ALA A 214 -1.60 7.48 16.85
C ALA A 214 -0.47 7.52 15.81
N ARG A 215 -0.66 6.93 14.62
CA ARG A 215 0.32 6.98 13.51
C ARG A 215 0.45 8.38 12.91
N GLU A 216 -0.64 9.15 12.83
CA GLU A 216 -0.58 10.56 12.44
C GLU A 216 0.18 11.40 13.47
N VAL A 217 -0.05 11.16 14.76
CA VAL A 217 0.69 11.83 15.85
C VAL A 217 2.17 11.51 15.76
N SER A 218 2.54 10.23 15.63
CA SER A 218 3.95 9.82 15.49
C SER A 218 4.63 10.52 14.30
N ARG A 219 3.97 10.56 13.13
CA ARG A 219 4.49 11.31 11.97
C ARG A 219 4.72 12.78 12.31
N ALA A 220 3.74 13.44 12.92
CA ALA A 220 3.82 14.85 13.22
C ALA A 220 4.93 15.15 14.24
N VAL A 221 5.12 14.28 15.24
CA VAL A 221 6.24 14.37 16.17
C VAL A 221 7.58 14.22 15.44
N GLN A 222 7.71 13.24 14.53
CA GLN A 222 8.94 13.08 13.74
C GLN A 222 9.24 14.30 12.85
N GLU A 223 8.22 14.91 12.27
CA GLU A 223 8.39 16.15 11.51
C GLU A 223 8.82 17.32 12.42
N LEU A 224 8.24 17.43 13.62
CA LEU A 224 8.67 18.42 14.61
C LEU A 224 10.12 18.19 15.08
N ARG A 225 10.55 16.93 15.27
CA ARG A 225 11.93 16.58 15.61
C ARG A 225 12.91 17.07 14.54
N LYS A 226 12.55 16.88 13.27
CA LYS A 226 13.31 17.36 12.12
C LYS A 226 13.36 18.90 12.06
N GLN A 227 12.23 19.57 12.26
CA GLN A 227 12.16 21.04 12.28
C GLN A 227 12.97 21.65 13.44
N ALA A 228 13.01 20.95 14.57
CA ALA A 228 13.81 21.30 15.73
C ALA A 228 15.32 21.03 15.55
N GLY A 229 15.74 20.43 14.43
CA GLY A 229 17.14 20.09 14.17
C GLY A 229 17.71 19.07 15.15
N LEU A 230 16.88 18.13 15.63
CA LEU A 230 17.32 17.10 16.56
C LEU A 230 18.10 16.00 15.82
N GLU A 231 19.13 15.48 16.49
CA GLU A 231 19.84 14.28 16.06
C GLU A 231 18.89 13.07 16.04
N LEU A 232 19.22 12.07 15.21
CA LEU A 232 18.37 10.89 14.98
C LEU A 232 18.02 10.14 16.28
N ASP A 233 18.94 10.07 17.23
CA ASP A 233 18.84 9.35 18.49
C ASP A 233 18.47 10.24 19.69
N ALA A 234 18.21 11.54 19.48
CA ALA A 234 17.92 12.48 20.55
C ALA A 234 16.61 12.12 21.29
N ARG A 235 16.65 12.10 22.63
CA ARG A 235 15.45 11.87 23.46
C ARG A 235 14.65 13.16 23.67
N ILE A 236 13.32 13.02 23.75
CA ILE A 236 12.39 14.14 23.90
C ILE A 236 11.42 13.94 25.08
N GLU A 237 10.88 15.05 25.56
CA GLU A 237 9.61 15.07 26.28
C GLU A 237 8.50 15.46 25.30
N LEU A 238 7.37 14.76 25.35
CA LEU A 238 6.23 14.95 24.46
C LEU A 238 4.99 15.40 25.25
N TRP A 239 4.32 16.45 24.81
CA TRP A 239 3.03 16.91 25.32
C TRP A 239 1.95 16.69 24.28
N LEU A 240 0.84 16.13 24.73
CA LEU A 240 -0.39 15.95 23.97
C LEU A 240 -1.47 16.76 24.69
N ASP A 241 -2.04 17.75 24.00
CA ASP A 241 -3.10 18.62 24.50
C ASP A 241 -4.33 18.47 23.59
N GLY A 242 -5.31 17.72 24.08
CA GLY A 242 -6.51 17.34 23.33
C GLY A 242 -7.67 17.01 24.25
N ASP A 243 -8.80 16.62 23.65
CA ASP A 243 -10.02 16.34 24.39
C ASP A 243 -9.99 14.96 25.07
N ALA A 244 -10.82 14.77 26.11
CA ALA A 244 -10.93 13.49 26.82
C ALA A 244 -11.30 12.30 25.91
N SER A 245 -12.05 12.53 24.84
CA SER A 245 -12.39 11.51 23.84
C SER A 245 -11.17 11.01 23.07
N PHE A 246 -10.21 11.90 22.79
CA PHE A 246 -8.96 11.53 22.13
C PHE A 246 -8.10 10.66 23.05
N PHE A 247 -7.89 11.09 24.31
CA PHE A 247 -7.09 10.32 25.25
C PHE A 247 -7.71 8.95 25.55
N SER A 248 -9.03 8.86 25.70
CA SER A 248 -9.70 7.57 25.86
C SER A 248 -9.51 6.63 24.66
N ALA A 249 -9.34 7.16 23.45
CA ALA A 249 -9.14 6.36 22.25
C ALA A 249 -7.69 5.84 22.16
N ILE A 250 -6.70 6.67 22.53
CA ILE A 250 -5.28 6.35 22.32
C ILE A 250 -4.55 5.80 23.56
N ASP A 251 -5.23 5.68 24.71
CA ASP A 251 -4.60 5.30 26.00
C ASP A 251 -3.72 4.04 25.88
N GLY A 252 -4.24 2.98 25.26
CA GLY A 252 -3.51 1.73 25.03
C GLY A 252 -2.37 1.81 24.01
N LEU A 253 -2.20 2.94 23.32
CA LEU A 253 -1.19 3.16 22.27
C LEU A 253 -0.09 4.15 22.71
N LEU A 254 -0.23 4.78 23.88
CA LEU A 254 0.69 5.80 24.37
C LEU A 254 2.12 5.28 24.56
N SER A 255 2.29 4.04 25.01
CA SER A 255 3.62 3.43 25.17
C SER A 255 4.30 3.22 23.82
N SER A 256 3.58 2.69 22.84
CA SER A 256 4.08 2.51 21.47
C SER A 256 4.44 3.85 20.84
N LEU A 257 3.60 4.88 21.05
CA LEU A 257 3.87 6.23 20.57
C LEU A 257 5.16 6.82 21.18
N ALA A 258 5.41 6.57 22.46
CA ALA A 258 6.62 7.02 23.13
C ALA A 258 7.87 6.37 22.53
N ASP A 259 7.83 5.05 22.33
CA ASP A 259 8.92 4.27 21.74
C ASP A 259 9.22 4.73 20.30
N ASP A 260 8.17 4.87 19.47
CA ASP A 260 8.27 5.29 18.06
C ASP A 260 8.81 6.72 17.90
N THR A 261 8.69 7.56 18.93
CA THR A 261 9.08 8.97 18.90
C THR A 261 10.33 9.30 19.72
N LEU A 262 10.95 8.28 20.33
CA LEU A 262 12.07 8.40 21.28
C LEU A 262 11.74 9.39 22.43
N ALA A 263 10.50 9.34 22.91
CA ALA A 263 10.03 10.16 24.02
C ALA A 263 10.24 9.42 25.35
N ASP A 264 10.97 10.04 26.29
CA ASP A 264 11.17 9.46 27.63
C ASP A 264 9.95 9.71 28.54
N ALA A 265 9.15 10.73 28.21
CA ALA A 265 7.90 11.06 28.91
C ALA A 265 6.86 11.59 27.92
N VAL A 266 5.60 11.14 28.11
CA VAL A 266 4.42 11.63 27.40
C VAL A 266 3.45 12.23 28.40
N TYR A 267 3.18 13.53 28.28
CA TYR A 267 2.31 14.29 29.16
C TYR A 267 0.97 14.59 28.47
N GLN A 268 -0.14 14.18 29.10
CA GLN A 268 -1.50 14.55 28.69
C GLN A 268 -1.88 15.87 29.37
N ALA A 269 -1.35 16.98 28.87
CA ALA A 269 -1.45 18.28 29.52
C ALA A 269 -1.24 19.43 28.51
N PRO A 270 -1.67 20.66 28.85
CA PRO A 270 -1.36 21.84 28.04
C PRO A 270 0.14 21.98 27.77
N LEU A 271 0.47 22.49 26.58
CA LEU A 271 1.85 22.64 26.15
C LEU A 271 2.62 23.62 27.06
N PRO A 272 3.88 23.31 27.42
CA PRO A 272 4.71 24.22 28.18
C PRO A 272 5.20 25.38 27.30
N GLU A 273 5.52 26.50 27.95
CA GLU A 273 6.06 27.67 27.26
C GLU A 273 7.41 27.36 26.60
N GLY A 274 7.56 27.75 25.33
CA GLY A 274 8.77 27.50 24.54
C GLY A 274 8.88 26.11 23.91
N ALA A 275 7.88 25.24 24.05
CA ALA A 275 7.84 23.99 23.29
C ALA A 275 7.63 24.26 21.78
N ILE A 276 8.35 23.49 20.97
CA ILE A 276 8.09 23.43 19.53
C ILE A 276 6.80 22.65 19.34
N SER A 277 5.84 23.22 18.63
CA SER A 277 4.48 22.71 18.60
C SER A 277 3.85 22.68 17.22
N ALA A 278 2.86 21.81 17.08
CA ALA A 278 2.00 21.73 15.91
C ALA A 278 0.57 21.43 16.34
N GLU A 279 -0.39 21.93 15.55
CA GLU A 279 -1.80 21.60 15.70
C GLU A 279 -2.23 20.67 14.59
N MET A 280 -3.14 19.74 14.90
CA MET A 280 -3.65 18.78 13.92
C MET A 280 -5.12 18.45 14.15
N GLU A 281 -5.81 18.17 13.05
CA GLU A 281 -7.15 17.59 13.05
C GLU A 281 -7.08 16.10 12.74
N LEU A 282 -7.48 15.31 13.73
CA LEU A 282 -7.51 13.85 13.72
C LEU A 282 -8.94 13.34 13.60
N GLY A 283 -9.09 12.04 13.34
CA GLY A 283 -10.43 11.42 13.28
C GLY A 283 -11.18 11.53 14.61
N SER A 284 -10.44 11.46 15.72
CA SER A 284 -10.99 11.48 17.09
C SER A 284 -11.08 12.87 17.73
N GLY A 285 -10.65 13.94 17.05
CA GLY A 285 -10.72 15.32 17.56
C GLY A 285 -9.53 16.19 17.17
N ARG A 286 -9.46 17.38 17.77
CA ARG A 286 -8.31 18.28 17.63
C ARG A 286 -7.24 17.94 18.65
N LEU A 287 -5.99 18.03 18.24
CA LEU A 287 -4.85 17.79 19.11
C LEU A 287 -3.78 18.84 18.84
N ARG A 288 -3.21 19.39 19.91
CA ARG A 288 -1.96 20.14 19.86
C ARG A 288 -0.86 19.24 20.42
N ILE A 289 0.23 19.12 19.68
CA ILE A 289 1.41 18.39 20.12
C ILE A 289 2.54 19.37 20.39
N GLY A 290 3.29 19.13 21.45
CA GLY A 290 4.48 19.92 21.79
C GLY A 290 5.64 19.01 22.15
N LEU A 291 6.85 19.37 21.77
CA LEU A 291 8.04 18.63 22.18
C LEU A 291 9.14 19.54 22.71
N ARG A 292 9.99 18.95 23.56
CA ARG A 292 11.21 19.55 24.08
C ARG A 292 12.34 18.52 24.04
N LYS A 293 13.54 18.95 23.64
CA LYS A 293 14.74 18.13 23.73
C LYS A 293 15.12 17.94 25.20
N ILE A 294 15.39 16.71 25.60
CA ILE A 294 16.02 16.42 26.89
C ILE A 294 17.49 16.80 26.79
N ALA A 295 17.94 17.72 27.65
CA ALA A 295 19.36 18.01 27.76
C ALA A 295 20.06 16.77 28.33
N ALA A 296 21.08 16.28 27.62
CA ALA A 296 21.95 15.21 28.09
C ALA A 296 22.80 15.67 29.29
#